data_AF-A0A2T2ZWN5-F1
#
_entry.id   AF-A0A2T2ZWN5-F1
#
_cell.length_a   1.000
_cell.length_b   1.000
_cell.length_c   1.000
_cell.angle_alpha   90.00
_cell.angle_beta   90.00
_cell.angle_gamma   90.00
#
_symmetry.space_group_name_H-M   'P 1'
#
loop_
_entity.id
_entity.type
_entity.pdbx_description
1 polymer ?
#
loop_
_entity_poly.entity_id
_entity_poly.type
_entity_poly.pdbx_seq_one_letter_code
_entity_poly.pdbx_strand_id
1 'polypeptide(L)'
;MSNNSNNNNNHSPKHPLEVPVFSPTSAALALAAGAQRLELNRAGSYPNGGLTPSIADLEVVACGCGGADVPVRVMIRPRGAGPGGGDEDGKEDLDFVYTDAEFEEMKQCMEVMIATPGLLRPERGDGFVFGVLKKQDDEDREKEQDGEGKAKGKAKVVVDVERNSELVRLAGGLPCVFHRAF
;
A
#
# COMPACT_ATOMS: atom_id res chain seq x y z
N MET A 1 -16.66 -53.91 10.82
CA MET A 1 -15.35 -53.24 10.86
C MET A 1 -15.41 -52.08 9.89
N SER A 2 -15.58 -50.88 10.44
CA SER A 2 -15.54 -49.61 9.72
C SER A 2 -14.17 -49.40 9.09
N ASN A 3 -14.09 -48.71 7.95
CA ASN A 3 -13.01 -47.74 7.75
C ASN A 3 -13.40 -46.67 6.71
N ASN A 4 -13.83 -45.57 7.30
CA ASN A 4 -13.76 -44.17 6.91
C ASN A 4 -12.67 -43.85 5.85
N SER A 5 -13.09 -43.46 4.64
CA SER A 5 -12.21 -42.76 3.69
C SER A 5 -12.32 -41.26 3.93
N ASN A 6 -11.22 -40.69 4.43
CA ASN A 6 -11.06 -39.29 4.79
C ASN A 6 -11.44 -38.34 3.64
N ASN A 7 -12.36 -37.43 3.98
CA ASN A 7 -12.72 -36.27 3.20
C ASN A 7 -11.61 -35.21 3.31
N ASN A 8 -10.64 -35.21 2.38
CA ASN A 8 -9.65 -34.14 2.27
C ASN A 8 -10.31 -32.91 1.64
N ASN A 9 -11.08 -32.18 2.45
CA ASN A 9 -11.44 -30.79 2.15
C ASN A 9 -10.16 -29.94 2.22
N ASN A 10 -9.47 -29.80 1.09
CA ASN A 10 -8.43 -28.80 0.90
C ASN A 10 -9.09 -27.41 0.91
N HIS A 11 -9.41 -26.91 2.10
CA HIS A 11 -9.97 -25.59 2.28
C HIS A 11 -8.80 -24.60 2.28
N SER A 12 -8.50 -24.04 1.11
CA SER A 12 -7.77 -22.77 1.04
C SER A 12 -8.43 -21.82 2.06
N PRO A 13 -7.71 -21.27 3.04
CA PRO A 13 -8.34 -20.44 4.05
C PRO A 13 -9.08 -19.30 3.36
N LYS A 14 -10.32 -19.07 3.79
CA LYS A 14 -11.24 -18.08 3.19
C LYS A 14 -10.69 -16.65 3.18
N HIS A 15 -9.59 -16.40 3.91
CA HIS A 15 -8.92 -15.11 3.97
C HIS A 15 -7.40 -15.30 3.81
N PRO A 16 -6.82 -14.87 2.69
CA PRO A 16 -5.37 -14.94 2.50
C PRO A 16 -4.64 -13.94 3.40
N LEU A 17 -3.78 -14.47 4.28
CA LEU A 17 -2.92 -13.69 5.16
C LEU A 17 -1.90 -12.90 4.33
N GLU A 18 -1.94 -11.58 4.44
CA GLU A 18 -0.96 -10.67 3.86
C GLU A 18 0.04 -10.22 4.92
N VAL A 19 1.32 -10.24 4.58
CA VAL A 19 2.39 -9.81 5.48
C VAL A 19 3.21 -8.70 4.81
N PRO A 20 3.36 -7.53 5.45
CA PRO A 20 4.26 -6.49 4.97
C PRO A 20 5.72 -6.88 5.21
N VAL A 21 6.52 -6.75 4.17
CA VAL A 21 7.92 -7.18 4.13
C VAL A 21 8.82 -6.03 3.68
N PHE A 22 9.99 -5.95 4.31
CA PHE A 22 10.95 -4.83 4.15
C PHE A 22 12.33 -5.33 3.74
N SER A 23 12.45 -6.62 3.43
CA SER A 23 13.69 -7.24 2.94
C SER A 23 13.39 -8.61 2.34
N PRO A 24 14.26 -9.12 1.46
CA PRO A 24 14.18 -10.49 0.95
C PRO A 24 14.11 -11.54 2.06
N THR A 25 14.90 -11.37 3.13
CA THR A 25 14.89 -12.28 4.29
C THR A 25 13.53 -12.28 4.98
N SER A 26 12.92 -11.10 5.18
CA SER A 26 11.57 -11.02 5.76
C SER A 26 10.50 -11.64 4.86
N ALA A 27 10.64 -11.52 3.54
CA ALA A 27 9.75 -12.18 2.58
C ALA A 27 9.85 -13.71 2.67
N ALA A 28 11.06 -14.26 2.68
CA ALA A 28 11.27 -15.70 2.83
C ALA A 28 10.71 -16.24 4.15
N LEU A 29 10.89 -15.51 5.26
CA LEU A 29 10.33 -15.88 6.57
C LEU A 29 8.81 -15.81 6.59
N ALA A 30 8.21 -14.77 5.99
CA ALA A 30 6.76 -14.65 5.89
C ALA A 30 6.15 -15.82 5.10
N LEU A 31 6.77 -16.20 3.98
CA LEU A 31 6.37 -17.36 3.20
C LEU A 31 6.50 -18.68 3.99
N ALA A 32 7.63 -18.87 4.69
CA ALA A 32 7.83 -20.04 5.54
C ALA A 32 6.83 -20.13 6.70
N ALA A 33 6.33 -18.98 7.18
CA ALA A 33 5.29 -18.88 8.21
C ALA A 33 3.86 -19.06 7.65
N GLY A 34 3.69 -19.22 6.34
CA GLY A 34 2.40 -19.46 5.70
C GLY A 34 1.69 -18.20 5.19
N ALA A 35 2.41 -17.08 4.98
CA ALA A 35 1.87 -15.92 4.28
C ALA A 35 1.42 -16.31 2.87
N GLN A 36 0.25 -15.82 2.46
CA GLN A 36 -0.38 -16.12 1.17
C GLN A 36 -0.39 -14.92 0.23
N ARG A 37 0.12 -13.78 0.71
CA ARG A 37 0.36 -12.57 -0.05
C ARG A 37 1.42 -11.74 0.67
N LEU A 38 2.22 -11.01 -0.10
CA LEU A 38 3.26 -10.15 0.45
C LEU A 38 2.96 -8.70 0.08
N GLU A 39 3.14 -7.78 1.02
CA GLU A 39 3.19 -6.35 0.72
C GLU A 39 4.65 -5.89 0.74
N LEU A 40 5.20 -5.58 -0.43
CA LEU A 40 6.59 -5.18 -0.57
C LEU A 40 6.77 -3.68 -0.29
N ASN A 41 7.64 -3.39 0.67
CA ASN A 41 8.04 -2.05 1.08
C ASN A 41 9.56 -1.89 0.94
N ARG A 42 10.03 -0.64 0.81
CA ARG A 42 11.47 -0.32 0.75
C ARG A 42 12.21 -0.83 1.98
N ALA A 43 13.41 -1.36 1.79
CA ALA A 43 14.28 -1.73 2.90
C ALA A 43 14.56 -0.56 3.84
N GLY A 44 14.44 -0.80 5.15
CA GLY A 44 14.64 0.22 6.19
C GLY A 44 13.50 1.23 6.36
N SER A 45 12.40 1.13 5.58
CA SER A 45 11.31 2.11 5.63
C SER A 45 10.21 1.84 6.67
N TYR A 46 10.36 0.77 7.48
CA TYR A 46 9.40 0.44 8.55
C TYR A 46 9.12 1.60 9.51
N PRO A 47 10.12 2.37 10.00
CA PRO A 47 9.88 3.51 10.89
C PRO A 47 9.06 4.63 10.25
N ASN A 48 9.08 4.74 8.92
CA ASN A 48 8.32 5.73 8.17
C ASN A 48 6.94 5.22 7.71
N GLY A 49 6.56 4.00 8.11
CA GLY A 49 5.29 3.38 7.73
C GLY A 49 5.30 2.71 6.35
N GLY A 50 6.47 2.42 5.79
CA GLY A 50 6.62 1.76 4.49
C GLY A 50 6.65 2.73 3.31
N LEU A 51 7.72 2.68 2.51
CA LEU A 51 7.93 3.53 1.32
C LEU A 51 8.01 2.68 0.05
N THR A 52 7.89 3.34 -1.11
CA THR A 52 8.04 2.70 -2.42
C THR A 52 9.37 1.94 -2.51
N PRO A 53 9.36 0.60 -2.69
CA PRO A 53 10.59 -0.19 -2.84
C PRO A 53 11.33 0.16 -4.13
N SER A 54 12.60 -0.18 -4.20
CA SER A 54 13.35 -0.09 -5.46
C SER A 54 12.99 -1.25 -6.40
N ILE A 55 13.30 -1.11 -7.69
CA ILE A 55 13.14 -2.20 -8.67
C ILE A 55 13.98 -3.40 -8.26
N ALA A 56 15.20 -3.17 -7.76
CA ALA A 56 16.07 -4.24 -7.27
C ALA A 56 15.43 -5.03 -6.11
N ASP A 57 14.73 -4.36 -5.18
CA ASP A 57 13.99 -5.05 -4.12
C ASP A 57 12.90 -5.96 -4.70
N LEU A 58 12.17 -5.47 -5.71
CA LEU A 58 11.11 -6.22 -6.38
C LEU A 58 11.66 -7.39 -7.20
N GLU A 59 12.78 -7.22 -7.89
CA GLU A 59 13.51 -8.29 -8.59
C GLU A 59 13.96 -9.39 -7.63
N VAL A 60 14.55 -9.01 -6.49
CA VAL A 60 15.04 -9.98 -5.51
C VAL A 60 13.87 -10.74 -4.88
N VAL A 61 12.71 -10.11 -4.65
CA VAL A 61 11.53 -10.82 -4.16
C VAL A 61 10.92 -11.69 -5.27
N ALA A 62 10.81 -11.19 -6.50
CA ALA A 62 10.29 -11.96 -7.63
C ALA A 62 11.15 -13.20 -7.94
N CYS A 63 12.47 -13.10 -7.84
CA CYS A 63 13.42 -14.20 -8.04
C CYS A 63 13.60 -15.07 -6.78
N GLY A 64 13.71 -14.44 -5.61
CA GLY A 64 14.09 -15.05 -4.34
C GLY A 64 12.96 -15.83 -3.65
N CYS A 65 11.71 -15.65 -4.08
CA CYS A 65 10.60 -16.49 -3.62
C CYS A 65 10.66 -17.92 -4.18
N GLY A 66 11.71 -18.33 -4.89
CA GLY A 66 12.00 -19.73 -5.21
C GLY A 66 10.94 -20.41 -6.08
N GLY A 67 10.15 -19.63 -6.84
CA GLY A 67 9.01 -20.14 -7.61
C GLY A 67 7.70 -20.25 -6.82
N ALA A 68 7.65 -19.77 -5.57
CA ALA A 68 6.38 -19.60 -4.86
C ALA A 68 5.54 -18.57 -5.61
N ASP A 69 4.41 -19.03 -6.15
CA ASP A 69 3.47 -18.21 -6.92
C ASP A 69 2.55 -17.43 -5.99
N VAL A 70 3.16 -16.61 -5.12
CA VAL A 70 2.45 -15.81 -4.11
C VAL A 70 2.29 -14.38 -4.62
N PRO A 71 1.06 -13.83 -4.62
CA PRO A 71 0.82 -12.45 -5.03
C PRO A 71 1.64 -11.45 -4.22
N VAL A 72 2.14 -10.43 -4.91
CA VAL A 72 2.90 -9.33 -4.33
C VAL A 72 2.15 -8.03 -4.57
N ARG A 73 1.88 -7.28 -3.51
CA ARG A 73 1.40 -5.89 -3.60
C ARG A 73 2.56 -4.95 -3.33
N VAL A 74 2.80 -4.01 -4.22
CA VAL A 74 3.91 -3.07 -4.11
C VAL A 74 3.43 -1.77 -3.48
N MET A 75 4.05 -1.35 -2.39
CA MET A 75 3.78 -0.04 -1.79
C MET A 75 4.18 1.07 -2.77
N ILE A 76 3.29 2.03 -2.99
CA ILE A 76 3.56 3.26 -3.73
C ILE A 76 3.34 4.42 -2.76
N ARG A 77 4.43 4.84 -2.14
CA ARG A 77 4.48 5.95 -1.17
C ARG A 77 5.85 6.63 -1.26
N PRO A 78 5.94 7.86 -1.81
CA PRO A 78 7.21 8.49 -2.15
C PRO A 78 7.98 8.96 -0.89
N ARG A 79 7.25 9.35 0.15
CA ARG A 79 7.82 9.80 1.43
C ARG A 79 7.02 9.33 2.64
N GLY A 80 7.67 9.33 3.79
CA GLY A 80 7.02 9.12 5.08
C GLY A 80 6.18 10.32 5.48
N ALA A 81 5.63 10.25 6.70
CA ALA A 81 5.16 11.46 7.38
C ALA A 81 6.32 12.49 7.40
N GLY A 82 6.02 13.74 7.03
CA GLY A 82 7.02 14.80 6.91
C GLY A 82 7.73 15.12 8.26
N PRO A 83 8.79 15.94 8.24
CA PRO A 83 9.61 16.24 9.41
C PRO A 83 8.94 16.99 10.57
N GLY A 84 7.64 17.25 10.58
CA GLY A 84 6.95 17.82 11.75
C GLY A 84 6.34 16.76 12.69
N GLY A 85 6.99 15.60 12.82
CA GLY A 85 6.61 14.54 13.75
C GLY A 85 6.71 14.88 15.25
N GLY A 86 6.85 16.15 15.61
CA GLY A 86 6.86 16.64 16.98
C GLY A 86 6.69 18.15 16.97
N ASP A 87 5.84 18.63 17.87
CA ASP A 87 5.55 20.03 18.13
C ASP A 87 6.80 20.91 18.00
N GLU A 88 6.83 21.88 17.06
CA GLU A 88 7.58 23.13 17.28
C GLU A 88 7.30 24.27 16.28
N ASP A 89 6.71 24.04 15.10
CA ASP A 89 6.56 25.15 14.11
C ASP A 89 5.27 25.13 13.28
N GLY A 90 4.10 24.94 13.91
CA GLY A 90 2.78 25.37 13.40
C GLY A 90 2.36 24.95 11.98
N LYS A 91 3.11 24.07 11.31
CA LYS A 91 2.85 23.58 9.96
C LYS A 91 2.05 22.31 10.13
N GLU A 92 0.81 22.31 9.66
CA GLU A 92 -0.05 21.13 9.76
C GLU A 92 0.58 19.97 8.98
N ASP A 93 1.15 19.01 9.70
CA ASP A 93 1.72 17.79 9.13
C ASP A 93 0.62 16.86 8.67
N LEU A 94 0.23 17.01 7.40
CA LEU A 94 -0.71 16.12 6.76
C LEU A 94 0.05 15.00 6.05
N ASP A 95 0.05 13.82 6.68
CA ASP A 95 0.47 12.59 6.02
C ASP A 95 -0.48 12.30 4.85
N PHE A 96 0.05 11.72 3.76
CA PHE A 96 -0.69 11.36 2.53
C PHE A 96 -1.26 12.50 1.67
N VAL A 97 -0.99 13.77 2.00
CA VAL A 97 -1.27 14.91 1.09
C VAL A 97 -0.01 15.22 0.30
N TYR A 98 -0.01 14.88 -1.00
CA TYR A 98 1.16 14.99 -1.86
C TYR A 98 1.14 16.27 -2.71
N THR A 99 2.31 16.81 -2.98
CA THR A 99 2.53 17.82 -4.02
C THR A 99 2.42 17.18 -5.42
N ASP A 100 2.26 18.00 -6.46
CA ASP A 100 2.24 17.50 -7.85
C ASP A 100 3.53 16.75 -8.22
N ALA A 101 4.68 17.22 -7.72
CA ALA A 101 5.97 16.58 -7.96
C ALA A 101 6.07 15.19 -7.29
N GLU A 102 5.59 15.06 -6.04
CA GLU A 102 5.55 13.77 -5.34
C GLU A 102 4.56 12.81 -5.99
N PHE A 103 3.43 13.32 -6.47
CA PHE A 103 2.45 12.53 -7.20
C PHE A 103 2.99 12.04 -8.55
N GLU A 104 3.76 12.87 -9.25
CA GLU A 104 4.45 12.47 -10.47
C GLU A 104 5.50 11.39 -10.21
N GLU A 105 6.25 11.47 -9.10
CA GLU A 105 7.18 10.41 -8.68
C GLU A 105 6.46 9.07 -8.45
N MET A 106 5.27 9.09 -7.84
CA MET A 106 4.45 7.88 -7.65
C MET A 106 4.08 7.24 -8.99
N LYS A 107 3.66 8.05 -9.97
CA LYS A 107 3.30 7.57 -11.31
C LYS A 107 4.49 6.98 -12.05
N GLN A 108 5.62 7.70 -12.05
CA GLN A 108 6.85 7.21 -12.69
C GLN A 108 7.32 5.89 -12.08
N CYS A 109 7.24 5.74 -10.75
CA CYS A 109 7.56 4.47 -10.10
C CYS A 109 6.66 3.33 -10.59
N MET A 110 5.34 3.57 -10.69
CA MET A 110 4.39 2.58 -11.20
C MET A 110 4.65 2.24 -12.66
N GLU A 111 4.84 3.23 -13.53
CA GLU A 111 5.13 3.04 -14.95
C GLU A 111 6.35 2.17 -15.17
N VAL A 112 7.44 2.45 -14.45
CA VAL A 112 8.68 1.68 -14.59
C VAL A 112 8.48 0.23 -14.11
N MET A 113 7.75 0.01 -13.00
CA MET A 113 7.48 -1.33 -12.48
C MET A 113 6.57 -2.14 -13.43
N ILE A 114 5.58 -1.50 -14.06
CA ILE A 114 4.68 -2.13 -15.03
C ILE A 114 5.40 -2.41 -16.35
N ALA A 115 6.24 -1.47 -16.81
CA ALA A 115 6.97 -1.61 -18.06
C ALA A 115 8.10 -2.64 -17.97
N THR A 116 8.59 -2.96 -16.77
CA THR A 116 9.66 -3.94 -16.58
C THR A 116 9.10 -5.38 -16.65
N PRO A 117 9.46 -6.18 -17.66
CA PRO A 117 8.88 -7.49 -17.86
C PRO A 117 9.19 -8.45 -16.71
N GLY A 118 8.18 -9.22 -16.27
CA GLY A 118 8.34 -10.31 -15.30
C GLY A 118 8.32 -9.90 -13.83
N LEU A 119 8.25 -8.59 -13.51
CA LEU A 119 8.12 -8.12 -12.13
C LEU A 119 6.70 -8.31 -11.59
N LEU A 120 5.71 -7.81 -12.34
CA LEU A 120 4.30 -7.85 -11.98
C LEU A 120 3.54 -8.75 -12.94
N ARG A 121 2.78 -9.68 -12.37
CA ARG A 121 1.96 -10.67 -13.07
C ARG A 121 0.50 -10.51 -12.65
N PRO A 122 -0.37 -10.01 -13.54
CA PRO A 122 -1.81 -9.94 -13.27
C PRO A 122 -2.40 -11.30 -12.89
N GLU A 123 -1.91 -12.39 -13.49
CA GLU A 123 -2.39 -13.75 -13.26
C GLU A 123 -2.07 -14.27 -11.86
N ARG A 124 -0.96 -13.78 -11.26
CA ARG A 124 -0.59 -14.08 -9.87
C ARG A 124 -1.42 -13.28 -8.88
N GLY A 125 -2.09 -12.22 -9.33
CA GLY A 125 -2.81 -11.27 -8.48
C GLY A 125 -1.92 -10.18 -7.90
N ASP A 126 -0.80 -9.86 -8.57
CA ASP A 126 0.08 -8.77 -8.16
C ASP A 126 -0.60 -7.42 -8.30
N GLY A 127 -0.18 -6.46 -7.50
CA GLY A 127 -0.85 -5.17 -7.47
C GLY A 127 -0.08 -4.08 -6.76
N PHE A 128 -0.79 -3.00 -6.47
CA PHE A 128 -0.24 -1.82 -5.83
C PHE A 128 -1.01 -1.46 -4.56
N VAL A 129 -0.31 -0.81 -3.64
CA VAL A 129 -0.88 -0.22 -2.43
C VAL A 129 -0.56 1.27 -2.40
N PHE A 130 -1.57 2.13 -2.37
CA PHE A 130 -1.40 3.58 -2.29
C PHE A 130 -2.63 4.24 -1.67
N GLY A 131 -2.52 5.51 -1.31
CA GLY A 131 -3.66 6.31 -0.90
C GLY A 131 -3.30 7.79 -0.85
N VAL A 132 -4.00 8.59 -1.65
CA VAL A 132 -3.81 10.04 -1.71
C VAL A 132 -4.97 10.75 -1.04
N LEU A 133 -4.65 11.73 -0.18
CA LEU A 133 -5.62 12.60 0.46
C LEU A 133 -5.45 14.05 -0.04
N LYS A 134 -6.51 14.83 0.11
CA LYS A 134 -6.49 16.28 -0.08
C LYS A 134 -7.08 17.00 1.13
N LYS A 135 -6.71 18.26 1.30
CA LYS A 135 -7.35 19.14 2.29
C LYS A 135 -8.82 19.32 1.92
N GLN A 136 -9.72 19.26 2.90
CA GLN A 136 -11.11 19.64 2.70
C GLN A 136 -11.21 21.17 2.77
N ASP A 137 -11.69 21.77 1.68
CA ASP A 137 -11.89 23.21 1.60
C ASP A 137 -12.95 23.65 2.62
N ASP A 138 -12.80 24.88 3.13
CA ASP A 138 -13.72 25.47 4.11
C ASP A 138 -15.17 25.55 3.58
N GLU A 139 -15.37 25.67 2.26
CA GLU A 139 -16.69 25.75 1.63
C GLU A 139 -17.50 24.45 1.73
N ASP A 140 -16.83 23.30 1.88
CA ASP A 140 -17.49 22.00 2.10
C ASP A 140 -17.81 21.75 3.59
N ARG A 141 -17.41 22.64 4.50
CA ARG A 141 -17.66 22.50 5.96
C ARG A 141 -19.07 22.93 6.37
N GLU A 142 -19.80 23.66 5.52
CA GLU A 142 -21.10 24.23 5.89
C GLU A 142 -22.25 23.20 5.97
N LYS A 143 -22.02 21.92 5.64
CA LYS A 143 -23.05 20.87 5.71
C LYS A 143 -23.04 20.03 6.98
N GLU A 144 -22.09 20.24 7.89
CA GLU A 144 -22.03 19.57 9.20
C GLU A 144 -22.03 20.62 10.33
N GLN A 145 -23.13 21.33 10.51
CA GLN A 145 -23.43 22.01 11.78
C GLN A 145 -24.65 21.36 12.40
N ASP A 146 -24.42 20.60 13.47
CA ASP A 146 -25.30 20.47 14.63
C ASP A 146 -24.49 19.78 15.74
N GLY A 147 -23.88 20.56 16.62
CA GLY A 147 -23.20 20.03 17.82
C GLY A 147 -22.07 20.93 18.34
N GLU A 148 -22.36 21.65 19.42
CA GLU A 148 -21.48 22.57 20.12
C GLU A 148 -20.14 21.94 20.57
N GLY A 149 -19.03 22.60 20.27
CA GLY A 149 -17.73 22.26 20.85
C GLY A 149 -16.54 22.69 19.99
N LYS A 150 -16.08 23.94 20.14
CA LYS A 150 -14.83 24.44 19.55
C LYS A 150 -13.62 23.68 20.12
N ALA A 151 -13.26 22.55 19.52
CA ALA A 151 -11.87 22.11 19.48
C ALA A 151 -11.20 22.81 18.28
N LYS A 152 -9.99 23.36 18.44
CA LYS A 152 -9.14 23.75 17.30
C LYS A 152 -8.89 22.47 16.47
N GLY A 153 -9.77 22.23 15.50
CA GLY A 153 -9.84 20.97 14.77
C GLY A 153 -8.67 20.86 13.81
N LYS A 154 -7.91 19.76 13.95
CA LYS A 154 -7.00 19.23 12.95
C LYS A 154 -7.61 19.40 11.54
N ALA A 155 -6.86 19.93 10.58
CA ALA A 155 -7.35 20.11 9.21
C ALA A 155 -8.03 18.81 8.72
N LYS A 156 -9.30 18.93 8.34
CA LYS A 156 -10.10 17.81 7.84
C LYS A 156 -9.53 17.43 6.47
N VAL A 157 -9.12 16.18 6.31
CA VAL A 157 -8.65 15.62 5.04
C VAL A 157 -9.69 14.67 4.49
N VAL A 158 -9.79 14.60 3.17
CA VAL A 158 -10.69 13.70 2.44
C VAL A 158 -9.91 12.95 1.37
N VAL A 159 -10.46 11.81 0.93
CA VAL A 159 -9.86 11.03 -0.15
C VAL A 159 -9.80 11.87 -1.43
N ASP A 160 -8.61 11.95 -2.02
CA ASP A 160 -8.43 12.59 -3.33
C ASP A 160 -8.90 11.64 -4.43
N VAL A 161 -10.19 11.67 -4.75
CA VAL A 161 -10.80 10.75 -5.73
C VAL A 161 -10.14 10.88 -7.10
N GLU A 162 -9.73 12.09 -7.50
CA GLU A 162 -9.13 12.34 -8.82
C GLU A 162 -7.77 11.64 -8.94
N ARG A 163 -6.85 11.94 -8.02
CA ARG A 163 -5.50 11.36 -8.03
C ARG A 163 -5.48 9.86 -7.80
N ASN A 164 -6.31 9.34 -6.88
CA ASN A 164 -6.42 7.89 -6.70
C ASN A 164 -6.99 7.21 -7.96
N SER A 165 -7.95 7.84 -8.65
CA SER A 165 -8.48 7.29 -9.90
C SER A 165 -7.44 7.26 -11.01
N GLU A 166 -6.54 8.25 -11.09
CA GLU A 166 -5.43 8.25 -12.04
C GLU A 166 -4.47 7.08 -11.79
N LEU A 167 -4.09 6.83 -10.53
CA LEU A 167 -3.23 5.69 -10.18
C LEU A 167 -3.91 4.34 -10.47
N VAL A 168 -5.22 4.21 -10.22
CA VAL A 168 -5.98 3.01 -10.57
C VAL A 168 -6.02 2.77 -12.09
N ARG A 169 -6.19 3.83 -12.88
CA ARG A 169 -6.12 3.72 -14.35
C ARG A 169 -4.72 3.31 -14.80
N LEU A 170 -3.68 3.88 -14.18
CA LEU A 170 -2.28 3.58 -14.48
C LEU A 170 -1.94 2.12 -14.18
N ALA A 171 -2.52 1.54 -13.13
CA ALA A 171 -2.33 0.13 -12.77
C ALA A 171 -2.84 -0.86 -13.85
N GLY A 172 -3.62 -0.41 -14.83
CA GLY A 172 -3.91 -1.19 -16.04
C GLY A 172 -4.65 -2.50 -15.79
N GLY A 173 -5.43 -2.60 -14.69
CA GLY A 173 -6.16 -3.80 -14.30
C GLY A 173 -5.48 -4.63 -13.20
N LEU A 174 -4.26 -4.27 -12.77
CA LEU A 174 -3.67 -4.83 -11.56
C LEU A 174 -4.48 -4.39 -10.32
N PRO A 175 -4.76 -5.30 -9.36
CA PRO A 175 -5.38 -4.95 -8.08
C PRO A 175 -4.75 -3.75 -7.38
N CYS A 176 -5.57 -2.82 -6.92
CA CYS A 176 -5.13 -1.69 -6.09
C CYS A 176 -5.76 -1.76 -4.70
N VAL A 177 -4.97 -1.46 -3.67
CA VAL A 177 -5.43 -1.40 -2.28
C VAL A 177 -5.20 0.00 -1.73
N PHE A 178 -6.23 0.54 -1.09
CA PHE A 178 -6.10 1.78 -0.33
C PHE A 178 -5.48 1.48 1.04
N HIS A 179 -4.33 2.09 1.36
CA HIS A 179 -3.67 1.86 2.65
C HIS A 179 -4.33 2.64 3.81
N ARG A 180 -3.65 2.69 4.95
CA ARG A 180 -3.99 3.38 6.22
C ARG A 180 -4.18 4.91 6.16
N ALA A 181 -4.40 5.48 4.98
CA ALA A 181 -4.70 6.91 4.84
C ALA A 181 -6.13 7.25 5.30
N PHE A 182 -6.91 6.25 5.73
CA PHE A 182 -8.23 6.39 6.31
C PHE A 182 -8.23 5.90 7.77
#